data_AF-A0A2W4L7N7-F1
#
_entry.id   AF-A0A2W4L7N7-F1
#
_cell.length_a   1.000
_cell.length_b   1.000
_cell.length_c   1.000
_cell.angle_alpha   90.00
_cell.angle_beta   90.00
_cell.angle_gamma   90.00
#
_symmetry.space_group_name_H-M   'P 1'
#
loop_
_entity.id
_entity.type
_entity.pdbx_description
1 polymer ?
#
loop_
_entity_poly.entity_id
_entity_poly.type
_entity_poly.pdbx_seq_one_letter_code
_entity_poly.pdbx_strand_id
1 'polypeptide(L)'
;RAVTEWDAYEADRQAWLLFVLSEAGRQSGSRLDDLYAARERLGSAARAFLAMSLQRANAGDERLKTLVSDLNNAAIVSATGAHWEEQARGWWGFGSDTRTTAVVLAAMVRLDPQNAMVPNAVRWLMVARKLGVWETTQETAWSVIALTDWMELTGELTGEYDYALWLNGAERAAGRVTPATIDTPVELRVPLDELQRDAGNRLQVGRGDGSGRLYYTAHLRAFLPVEDVKALDRGVIVSRRYVAADCQDGPRCPELRELKLGDEVRVELSITAPNDLYYLRVEDGLPAGLEAVDPNLATTSVLAEAPAVEMVPELGPRGGANVDVARSSPYPWWRWWWRWYSRSELRDEKVVLFADFLPRGSYLYSYTARATLPGEYRAIPATAVESYFPEVYGRSDGAVIRITR
;
A
#
# COMPACT_ATOMS: atom_id res chain seq x y z
N ARG A 1 30.27 9.10 -24.48
CA ARG A 1 29.21 8.24 -25.05
C ARG A 1 27.98 9.09 -25.22
N ALA A 2 27.22 8.87 -26.29
CA ALA A 2 25.92 9.52 -26.43
C ALA A 2 24.98 9.03 -25.31
N VAL A 3 24.07 9.87 -24.84
CA VAL A 3 23.07 9.49 -23.81
C VAL A 3 22.24 8.29 -24.26
N THR A 4 22.08 8.10 -25.58
CA THR A 4 21.39 6.96 -26.20
C THR A 4 22.10 5.61 -26.01
N GLU A 5 23.36 5.60 -25.60
CA GLU A 5 24.15 4.39 -25.35
C GLU A 5 24.21 4.01 -23.86
N TRP A 6 23.65 4.85 -22.98
CA TRP A 6 23.67 4.62 -21.54
C TRP A 6 22.63 3.61 -21.10
N ASP A 7 23.01 2.80 -20.10
CA ASP A 7 22.02 2.08 -19.30
C ASP A 7 21.24 3.04 -18.39
N ALA A 8 20.16 2.54 -17.76
CA ALA A 8 19.29 3.37 -16.91
C ALA A 8 20.06 3.99 -15.73
N TYR A 9 21.02 3.25 -15.17
CA TYR A 9 21.82 3.74 -14.04
C TYR A 9 22.75 4.88 -14.45
N GLU A 10 23.42 4.77 -15.60
CA GLU A 10 24.28 5.82 -16.14
C GLU A 10 23.48 7.09 -16.44
N ALA A 11 22.27 6.96 -16.98
CA ALA A 11 21.38 8.07 -17.26
C ALA A 11 20.87 8.76 -15.97
N ASP A 12 20.43 7.98 -14.98
CA ASP A 12 19.97 8.50 -13.69
C ASP A 12 21.10 9.21 -12.93
N ARG A 13 22.31 8.63 -12.95
CA ARG A 13 23.50 9.25 -12.36
C ARG A 13 23.81 10.58 -13.05
N GLN A 14 23.68 10.66 -14.37
CA GLN A 14 23.89 11.92 -15.08
C GLN A 14 22.87 12.98 -14.65
N ALA A 15 21.59 12.61 -14.50
CA ALA A 15 20.55 13.52 -14.02
C ALA A 15 20.91 14.13 -12.66
N TRP A 16 21.35 13.28 -11.72
CA TRP A 16 21.81 13.72 -10.41
C TRP A 16 23.03 14.65 -10.48
N LEU A 17 24.05 14.32 -11.29
CA LEU A 17 25.23 15.17 -11.47
C LEU A 17 24.87 16.54 -12.04
N LEU A 18 24.00 16.59 -13.04
CA LEU A 18 23.54 17.85 -13.64
C LEU A 18 22.72 18.67 -12.65
N PHE A 19 21.91 18.03 -11.81
CA PHE A 19 21.19 18.69 -10.73
C PHE A 19 22.14 19.34 -9.73
N VAL A 20 23.14 18.60 -9.21
CA VAL A 20 24.13 19.14 -8.27
C VAL A 20 24.91 20.30 -8.89
N LEU A 21 25.31 20.19 -10.16
CA LEU A 21 25.98 21.27 -10.88
C LEU A 21 25.08 22.50 -11.04
N SER A 22 23.80 22.30 -11.37
CA SER A 22 22.82 23.38 -11.48
C SER A 22 22.61 24.09 -10.14
N GLU A 23 22.45 23.35 -9.04
CA GLU A 23 22.36 23.90 -7.69
C GLU A 23 23.60 24.74 -7.33
N ALA A 24 24.79 24.29 -7.73
CA ALA A 24 26.04 25.04 -7.58
C ALA A 24 26.22 26.22 -8.56
N GLY A 25 25.19 26.57 -9.35
CA GLY A 25 25.23 27.66 -10.33
C GLY A 25 26.04 27.36 -11.59
N ARG A 26 26.42 26.10 -11.83
CA ARG A 26 27.18 25.65 -13.00
C ARG A 26 26.27 24.90 -13.97
N GLN A 27 25.67 25.62 -14.90
CA GLN A 27 24.73 25.02 -15.85
C GLN A 27 25.44 24.48 -17.09
N SER A 28 24.89 23.39 -17.64
CA SER A 28 25.34 22.80 -18.91
C SER A 28 24.12 22.54 -19.79
N GLY A 29 23.68 23.57 -20.51
CA GLY A 29 22.46 23.53 -21.34
C GLY A 29 22.44 22.36 -22.32
N SER A 30 23.51 22.17 -23.11
CA SER A 30 23.60 21.07 -24.08
C SER A 30 23.45 19.69 -23.44
N ARG A 31 23.99 19.47 -22.24
CA ARG A 31 23.84 18.18 -21.53
C ARG A 31 22.43 17.99 -20.98
N LEU A 32 21.74 19.06 -20.58
CA LEU A 32 20.33 19.00 -20.18
C LEU A 32 19.43 18.69 -21.38
N ASP A 33 19.75 19.25 -22.55
CA ASP A 33 19.04 18.98 -23.79
C ASP A 33 19.19 17.52 -24.21
N ASP A 34 20.41 16.98 -24.21
CA ASP A 34 20.69 15.58 -24.50
C ASP A 34 19.98 14.63 -23.53
N LEU A 35 19.96 14.98 -22.23
CA LEU A 35 19.31 14.16 -21.20
C LEU A 35 17.78 14.19 -21.33
N TYR A 36 17.20 15.35 -21.66
CA TYR A 36 15.76 15.47 -21.92
C TYR A 36 15.33 14.67 -23.15
N ALA A 37 16.13 14.67 -24.21
CA ALA A 37 15.85 13.85 -25.39
C ALA A 37 15.79 12.34 -25.05
N ALA A 38 16.48 11.91 -23.99
CA ALA A 38 16.48 10.53 -23.50
C ALA A 38 15.59 10.30 -22.25
N ARG A 39 14.70 11.23 -21.89
CA ARG A 39 13.93 11.21 -20.62
C ARG A 39 13.12 9.93 -20.36
N GLU A 40 12.71 9.22 -21.42
CA GLU A 40 11.98 7.96 -21.31
C GLU A 40 12.79 6.86 -20.61
N ARG A 41 14.13 6.97 -20.64
CA ARG A 41 15.04 6.04 -19.97
C ARG A 41 15.27 6.35 -18.49
N LEU A 42 14.86 7.54 -18.04
CA LEU A 42 15.09 8.01 -16.69
C LEU A 42 14.06 7.42 -15.74
N GLY A 43 14.54 7.06 -14.55
CA GLY A 43 13.70 6.80 -13.39
C GLY A 43 12.95 8.06 -12.93
N SER A 44 11.98 7.87 -12.02
CA SER A 44 11.15 8.97 -11.52
C SER A 44 12.00 10.02 -10.80
N ALA A 45 12.95 9.61 -9.96
CA ALA A 45 13.86 10.53 -9.28
C ALA A 45 14.75 11.30 -10.28
N ALA A 46 15.22 10.64 -11.34
CA ALA A 46 16.07 11.26 -12.34
C ALA A 46 15.31 12.28 -13.20
N ARG A 47 14.05 12.00 -13.56
CA ARG A 47 13.17 12.99 -14.21
C ARG A 47 12.95 14.20 -13.31
N ALA A 48 12.74 14.00 -12.01
CA ALA A 48 12.61 15.09 -11.05
C ALA A 48 13.91 15.94 -10.94
N PHE A 49 15.09 15.30 -10.91
CA PHE A 49 16.37 16.01 -10.96
C PHE A 49 16.55 16.82 -12.25
N LEU A 50 16.22 16.24 -13.40
CA LEU A 50 16.25 16.94 -14.68
C LEU A 50 15.30 18.13 -14.69
N ALA A 51 14.08 17.96 -14.17
CA ALA A 51 13.07 19.01 -14.10
C ALA A 51 13.53 20.20 -13.25
N MET A 52 14.06 19.94 -12.04
CA MET A 52 14.64 20.98 -11.19
C MET A 52 15.85 21.66 -11.83
N SER A 53 16.69 20.89 -12.55
CA SER A 53 17.85 21.44 -13.26
C SER A 53 17.45 22.40 -14.38
N LEU A 54 16.45 22.03 -15.18
CA LEU A 54 15.88 22.84 -16.25
C LEU A 54 15.17 24.08 -15.69
N GLN A 55 14.41 23.94 -14.61
CA GLN A 55 13.72 25.05 -13.95
C GLN A 55 14.70 26.13 -13.47
N ARG A 56 15.84 25.71 -12.92
CA ARG A 56 16.90 26.63 -12.49
C ARG A 56 17.62 27.29 -13.66
N ALA A 57 17.66 26.65 -14.84
CA ALA A 57 18.20 27.23 -16.06
C ALA A 57 17.25 28.23 -16.71
N ASN A 58 15.97 27.87 -16.79
CA ASN A 58 14.91 28.70 -17.32
C ASN A 58 13.56 28.25 -16.73
N ALA A 59 13.01 29.04 -15.82
CA ALA A 59 11.72 28.74 -15.20
C ALA A 59 10.55 28.72 -16.20
N GLY A 60 10.71 29.34 -17.38
CA GLY A 60 9.71 29.35 -18.45
C GLY A 60 9.89 28.24 -19.50
N ASP A 61 10.77 27.25 -19.26
CA ASP A 61 11.03 26.17 -20.21
C ASP A 61 9.79 25.26 -20.38
N GLU A 62 9.26 25.15 -21.60
CA GLU A 62 8.06 24.38 -21.89
C GLU A 62 8.20 22.89 -21.57
N ARG A 63 9.44 22.37 -21.58
CA ARG A 63 9.76 20.98 -21.23
C ARG A 63 9.40 20.62 -19.79
N LEU A 64 9.32 21.61 -18.90
CA LEU A 64 8.93 21.40 -17.50
C LEU A 64 7.51 20.85 -17.40
N LYS A 65 6.59 21.31 -18.25
CA LYS A 65 5.20 20.79 -18.30
C LYS A 65 5.17 19.31 -18.66
N THR A 66 6.00 18.91 -19.61
CA THR A 66 6.15 17.50 -20.00
C THR A 66 6.68 16.67 -18.84
N LEU A 67 7.75 17.11 -18.17
CA LEU A 67 8.33 16.36 -17.04
C LEU A 67 7.38 16.25 -15.85
N VAL A 68 6.64 17.32 -15.53
CA VAL A 68 5.58 17.28 -14.50
C VAL A 68 4.48 16.30 -14.90
N SER A 69 4.06 16.30 -16.18
CA SER A 69 3.09 15.33 -16.68
C SER A 69 3.61 13.88 -16.61
N ASP A 70 4.88 13.65 -16.97
CA ASP A 70 5.52 12.33 -16.91
C ASP A 70 5.56 11.82 -15.47
N LEU A 71 5.84 12.70 -14.50
CA LEU A 71 5.80 12.37 -13.07
C LEU A 71 4.37 12.11 -12.59
N ASN A 72 3.40 12.95 -12.95
CA ASN A 72 1.99 12.72 -12.58
C ASN A 72 1.48 11.36 -13.10
N ASN A 73 1.86 10.97 -14.32
CA ASN A 73 1.48 9.70 -14.92
C ASN A 73 2.15 8.48 -14.27
N ALA A 74 3.34 8.67 -13.67
CA ALA A 74 4.08 7.62 -12.98
C ALA A 74 3.65 7.42 -11.52
N ALA A 75 2.78 8.28 -10.99
CA ALA A 75 2.37 8.23 -9.60
C ALA A 75 1.45 7.04 -9.32
N ILE A 76 1.72 6.35 -8.21
CA ILE A 76 0.84 5.34 -7.63
C ILE A 76 -0.03 6.05 -6.60
N VAL A 77 -1.33 6.11 -6.86
CA VAL A 77 -2.27 6.91 -6.06
C VAL A 77 -3.24 6.02 -5.28
N SER A 78 -3.38 6.27 -3.98
CA SER A 78 -4.46 5.76 -3.13
C SER A 78 -5.45 6.88 -2.78
N ALA A 79 -6.48 6.60 -1.97
CA ALA A 79 -7.44 7.64 -1.59
C ALA A 79 -6.81 8.78 -0.75
N THR A 80 -5.71 8.50 -0.03
CA THR A 80 -5.04 9.50 0.81
C THR A 80 -3.52 9.56 0.64
N GLY A 81 -2.94 8.78 -0.27
CA GLY A 81 -1.50 8.71 -0.51
C GLY A 81 -1.17 8.81 -2.00
N ALA A 82 0.04 9.29 -2.29
CA ALA A 82 0.62 9.26 -3.62
C ALA A 82 2.12 9.01 -3.49
N HIS A 83 2.66 8.06 -4.24
CA HIS A 83 4.08 7.75 -4.20
C HIS A 83 4.60 7.33 -5.56
N TRP A 84 5.92 7.23 -5.68
CA TRP A 84 6.61 6.84 -6.90
C TRP A 84 7.58 5.71 -6.61
N GLU A 85 7.51 4.69 -7.43
CA GLU A 85 8.41 3.54 -7.40
C GLU A 85 9.33 3.56 -8.63
N GLU A 86 10.55 3.07 -8.47
CA GLU A 86 11.48 2.90 -9.59
C GLU A 86 11.28 1.54 -10.27
N GLN A 87 11.29 1.51 -11.60
CA GLN A 87 11.11 0.26 -12.36
C GLN A 87 12.22 -0.77 -12.12
N ALA A 88 13.42 -0.31 -11.76
CA ALA A 88 14.56 -1.16 -11.46
C ALA A 88 15.30 -0.65 -10.21
N ARG A 89 15.61 -1.55 -9.28
CA ARG A 89 16.43 -1.22 -8.10
C ARG A 89 17.87 -0.95 -8.49
N GLY A 90 18.25 0.32 -8.52
CA GLY A 90 19.64 0.76 -8.73
C GLY A 90 20.48 0.62 -7.48
N TRP A 91 20.99 -0.59 -7.19
CA TRP A 91 21.79 -0.89 -5.99
C TRP A 91 22.97 0.07 -5.75
N TRP A 92 23.57 0.60 -6.83
CA TRP A 92 24.73 1.50 -6.78
C TRP A 92 24.37 2.99 -6.65
N GLY A 93 23.09 3.34 -6.84
CA GLY A 93 22.60 4.72 -6.82
C GLY A 93 22.05 5.18 -5.47
N PHE A 94 22.09 4.32 -4.46
CA PHE A 94 21.45 4.53 -3.15
C PHE A 94 19.96 4.92 -3.28
N GLY A 95 19.29 4.41 -4.32
CA GLY A 95 17.89 4.67 -4.61
C GLY A 95 16.96 3.77 -3.80
N SER A 96 15.81 4.32 -3.41
CA SER A 96 14.67 3.61 -2.85
C SER A 96 13.40 4.37 -3.21
N ASP A 97 12.24 3.70 -3.17
CA ASP A 97 10.96 4.31 -3.56
C ASP A 97 10.58 5.46 -2.61
N THR A 98 10.96 5.36 -1.33
CA THR A 98 10.86 6.44 -0.36
C THR A 98 11.70 7.65 -0.77
N ARG A 99 12.96 7.45 -1.14
CA ARG A 99 13.84 8.53 -1.60
C ARG A 99 13.31 9.14 -2.89
N THR A 100 12.86 8.31 -3.83
CA THR A 100 12.28 8.75 -5.10
C THR A 100 11.06 9.61 -4.85
N THR A 101 10.14 9.18 -3.99
CA THR A 101 8.95 9.96 -3.60
C THR A 101 9.33 11.31 -2.98
N ALA A 102 10.35 11.35 -2.11
CA ALA A 102 10.84 12.60 -1.54
C ALA A 102 11.46 13.55 -2.59
N VAL A 103 12.25 13.02 -3.53
CA VAL A 103 12.84 13.82 -4.62
C VAL A 103 11.75 14.36 -5.55
N VAL A 104 10.75 13.55 -5.88
CA VAL A 104 9.60 13.98 -6.70
C VAL A 104 8.79 15.04 -5.98
N LEU A 105 8.54 14.89 -4.66
CA LEU A 105 7.91 15.92 -3.85
C LEU A 105 8.69 17.24 -3.91
N ALA A 106 10.02 17.20 -3.71
CA ALA A 106 10.86 18.40 -3.80
C ALA A 106 10.77 19.09 -5.17
N ALA A 107 10.70 18.30 -6.26
CA ALA A 107 10.48 18.84 -7.59
C ALA A 107 9.08 19.47 -7.73
N MET A 108 8.02 18.77 -7.32
CA MET A 108 6.65 19.28 -7.45
C MET A 108 6.45 20.57 -6.64
N VAL A 109 6.98 20.66 -5.42
CA VAL A 109 6.92 21.87 -4.59
C VAL A 109 7.55 23.08 -5.30
N ARG A 110 8.59 22.87 -6.11
CA ARG A 110 9.29 23.94 -6.85
C ARG A 110 8.65 24.26 -8.21
N LEU A 111 8.13 23.26 -8.91
CA LEU A 111 7.68 23.38 -10.30
C LEU A 111 6.16 23.57 -10.42
N ASP A 112 5.38 22.91 -9.57
CA ASP A 112 3.92 22.95 -9.57
C ASP A 112 3.37 22.92 -8.12
N PRO A 113 3.50 24.03 -7.37
CA PRO A 113 3.10 24.11 -5.96
C PRO A 113 1.63 23.76 -5.68
N GLN A 114 0.77 23.86 -6.70
CA GLN A 114 -0.66 23.60 -6.61
C GLN A 114 -1.05 22.19 -7.07
N ASN A 115 -0.07 21.35 -7.42
CA ASN A 115 -0.31 20.00 -7.87
C ASN A 115 -1.09 19.19 -6.83
N ALA A 116 -2.17 18.55 -7.26
CA ALA A 116 -3.07 17.81 -6.39
C ALA A 116 -2.41 16.60 -5.70
N MET A 117 -1.30 16.09 -6.23
CA MET A 117 -0.59 14.96 -5.63
C MET A 117 0.33 15.34 -4.46
N VAL A 118 0.75 16.61 -4.37
CA VAL A 118 1.70 17.06 -3.34
C VAL A 118 1.22 16.76 -1.91
N PRO A 119 -0.02 17.09 -1.51
CA PRO A 119 -0.51 16.75 -0.17
C PRO A 119 -0.53 15.24 0.11
N ASN A 120 -0.85 14.43 -0.90
CA ASN A 120 -0.89 12.98 -0.78
C ASN A 120 0.53 12.38 -0.70
N ALA A 121 1.51 12.96 -1.38
CA ALA A 121 2.92 12.59 -1.28
C ALA A 121 3.52 12.94 0.08
N VAL A 122 3.18 14.12 0.62
CA VAL A 122 3.54 14.52 1.99
C VAL A 122 2.98 13.51 2.99
N ARG A 123 1.69 13.19 2.89
CA ARG A 123 1.06 12.18 3.74
C ARG A 123 1.75 10.83 3.63
N TRP A 124 2.06 10.38 2.42
CA TRP A 124 2.71 9.10 2.21
C TRP A 124 4.09 9.06 2.89
N LEU A 125 4.91 10.10 2.74
CA LEU A 125 6.22 10.19 3.40
C LEU A 125 6.10 10.21 4.92
N MET A 126 5.12 10.91 5.47
CA MET A 126 4.87 10.96 6.91
C MET A 126 4.50 9.58 7.48
N VAL A 127 3.80 8.75 6.70
CA VAL A 127 3.48 7.36 7.07
C VAL A 127 4.70 6.44 6.94
N ALA A 128 5.51 6.62 5.89
CA ALA A 128 6.73 5.84 5.69
C ALA A 128 7.79 6.05 6.80
N ARG A 129 7.65 7.12 7.58
CA ARG A 129 8.54 7.47 8.70
C ARG A 129 8.39 6.48 9.87
N LYS A 130 9.49 5.86 10.30
CA LYS A 130 9.56 4.92 11.43
C LYS A 130 10.43 5.50 12.54
N LEU A 131 9.92 5.53 13.78
CA LEU A 131 10.69 5.98 14.96
C LEU A 131 11.41 7.34 14.77
N GLY A 132 10.82 8.24 13.99
CA GLY A 132 11.37 9.57 13.74
C GLY A 132 12.31 9.69 12.53
N VAL A 133 12.65 8.60 11.84
CA VAL A 133 13.53 8.55 10.66
C VAL A 133 12.91 7.78 9.50
N TRP A 134 13.53 7.84 8.32
CA TRP A 134 13.28 6.90 7.24
C TRP A 134 14.42 5.88 7.19
N GLU A 135 14.27 4.78 6.45
CA GLU A 135 15.11 3.58 6.62
C GLU A 135 16.58 3.84 6.33
N THR A 136 16.87 4.74 5.40
CA THR A 136 18.25 5.11 5.03
C THR A 136 18.56 6.58 5.31
N THR A 137 19.85 6.91 5.40
CA THR A 137 20.31 8.29 5.54
C THR A 137 19.93 9.15 4.33
N GLN A 138 19.91 8.56 3.12
CA GLN A 138 19.49 9.24 1.90
C GLN A 138 17.99 9.56 1.90
N GLU A 139 17.15 8.59 2.30
CA GLU A 139 15.71 8.83 2.45
C GLU A 139 15.42 9.91 3.48
N THR A 140 16.09 9.85 4.63
CA THR A 140 15.89 10.84 5.69
C THR A 140 16.29 12.23 5.21
N ALA A 141 17.45 12.39 4.55
CA ALA A 141 17.90 13.68 4.05
C ALA A 141 16.92 14.28 3.02
N TRP A 142 16.52 13.49 2.02
CA TRP A 142 15.59 13.97 0.99
C TRP A 142 14.18 14.22 1.52
N SER A 143 13.70 13.38 2.45
CA SER A 143 12.39 13.57 3.07
C SER A 143 12.35 14.84 3.91
N VAL A 144 13.40 15.11 4.69
CA VAL A 144 13.49 16.36 5.47
C VAL A 144 13.50 17.56 4.53
N ILE A 145 14.34 17.58 3.50
CA ILE A 145 14.38 18.68 2.51
C ILE A 145 13.00 18.92 1.89
N ALA A 146 12.37 17.86 1.37
CA ALA A 146 11.10 17.99 0.66
C ALA A 146 9.95 18.42 1.58
N LEU A 147 9.90 17.87 2.81
CA LEU A 147 8.88 18.21 3.80
C LEU A 147 9.08 19.63 4.35
N THR A 148 10.32 20.09 4.54
CA THR A 148 10.58 21.48 4.95
C THR A 148 10.24 22.47 3.85
N ASP A 149 10.60 22.17 2.58
CA ASP A 149 10.23 23.01 1.43
C ASP A 149 8.69 23.12 1.33
N TRP A 150 7.96 22.01 1.56
CA TRP A 150 6.50 22.03 1.64
C TRP A 150 5.98 22.85 2.82
N MET A 151 6.56 22.68 4.02
CA MET A 151 6.16 23.43 5.21
C MET A 151 6.32 24.94 5.05
N GLU A 152 7.41 25.37 4.40
CA GLU A 152 7.63 26.79 4.07
C GLU A 152 6.63 27.27 3.02
N LEU A 153 6.41 26.49 1.95
CA LEU A 153 5.48 26.84 0.87
C LEU A 153 4.06 27.07 1.37
N THR A 154 3.57 26.22 2.27
CA THR A 154 2.19 26.28 2.75
C THR A 154 2.01 27.09 4.03
N GLY A 155 3.10 27.48 4.69
CA GLY A 155 3.06 28.10 6.01
C GLY A 155 2.42 27.18 7.04
N GLU A 156 2.83 25.90 7.09
CA GLU A 156 2.23 24.89 7.98
C GLU A 156 2.22 25.29 9.46
N LEU A 157 3.09 26.21 9.89
CA LEU A 157 3.20 26.66 11.28
C LEU A 157 2.50 28.00 11.55
N THR A 158 1.89 28.61 10.53
CA THR A 158 1.29 29.96 10.62
C THR A 158 -0.22 29.93 10.38
N GLY A 159 -0.86 28.77 10.54
CA GLY A 159 -2.30 28.63 10.33
C GLY A 159 -3.09 29.52 11.28
N GLU A 160 -3.94 30.35 10.70
CA GLU A 160 -4.82 31.31 11.37
C GLU A 160 -6.15 31.35 10.62
N TYR A 161 -7.09 30.49 10.97
CA TYR A 161 -8.38 30.40 10.29
C TYR A 161 -9.44 29.77 11.18
N ASP A 162 -10.70 30.14 10.93
CA ASP A 162 -11.85 29.46 11.53
C ASP A 162 -12.18 28.19 10.75
N TYR A 163 -12.70 27.16 11.43
CA TYR A 163 -13.19 25.94 10.79
C TYR A 163 -14.53 25.53 11.40
N ALA A 164 -15.31 24.79 10.63
CA ALA A 164 -16.52 24.16 11.12
C ALA A 164 -16.87 22.89 10.34
N LEU A 165 -17.55 21.97 11.01
CA LEU A 165 -17.92 20.64 10.53
C LEU A 165 -19.43 20.48 10.70
N TRP A 166 -20.11 20.15 9.61
CA TRP A 166 -21.55 19.86 9.64
C TRP A 166 -21.80 18.45 9.11
N LEU A 167 -22.69 17.72 9.78
CA LEU A 167 -23.21 16.44 9.32
C LEU A 167 -24.72 16.56 9.13
N ASN A 168 -25.16 16.29 7.90
CA ASN A 168 -26.58 16.40 7.53
C ASN A 168 -27.17 17.79 7.86
N GLY A 169 -26.37 18.84 7.69
CA GLY A 169 -26.74 20.24 7.95
C GLY A 169 -26.66 20.67 9.42
N ALA A 170 -26.46 19.75 10.37
CA ALA A 170 -26.29 20.08 11.77
C ALA A 170 -24.80 20.24 12.12
N GLU A 171 -24.47 21.34 12.77
CA GLU A 171 -23.09 21.61 13.21
C GLU A 171 -22.67 20.55 14.24
N ARG A 172 -21.45 20.05 14.08
CA ARG A 172 -20.86 19.00 14.93
C ARG A 172 -19.63 19.50 15.67
N ALA A 173 -18.86 20.39 15.06
CA ALA A 173 -17.72 21.04 15.68
C ALA A 173 -17.41 22.33 14.94
N ALA A 174 -16.88 23.32 15.66
CA ALA A 174 -16.37 24.55 15.12
C ALA A 174 -15.25 25.08 16.03
N GLY A 175 -14.37 25.88 15.48
CA GLY A 175 -13.29 26.49 16.25
C GLY A 175 -12.37 27.34 15.39
N ARG A 176 -11.26 27.75 16.00
CA ARG A 176 -10.22 28.54 15.35
C ARG A 176 -8.87 27.86 15.48
N VAL A 177 -8.17 27.73 14.37
CA VAL A 177 -6.77 27.32 14.32
C VAL A 177 -5.91 28.55 14.45
N THR A 178 -4.89 28.46 15.30
CA THR A 178 -3.85 29.47 15.54
C THR A 178 -2.49 28.76 15.55
N PRO A 179 -1.34 29.46 15.46
CA PRO A 179 -0.02 28.84 15.61
C PRO A 179 0.14 28.07 16.93
N ALA A 180 -0.61 28.43 17.97
CA ALA A 180 -0.58 27.75 19.26
C ALA A 180 -1.46 26.49 19.33
N THR A 181 -2.37 26.29 18.38
CA THR A 181 -3.34 25.18 18.36
C THR A 181 -3.27 24.32 17.10
N ILE A 182 -2.35 24.63 16.18
CA ILE A 182 -2.26 24.02 14.85
C ILE A 182 -1.93 22.52 14.86
N ASP A 183 -1.26 22.06 15.90
CA ASP A 183 -0.91 20.67 16.13
C ASP A 183 -1.93 19.93 17.03
N THR A 184 -2.99 20.61 17.46
CA THR A 184 -4.03 20.03 18.32
C THR A 184 -5.15 19.43 17.46
N PRO A 185 -5.28 18.09 17.39
CA PRO A 185 -6.30 17.46 16.58
C PRO A 185 -7.70 17.61 17.19
N VAL A 186 -8.70 17.68 16.31
CA VAL A 186 -10.12 17.70 16.68
C VAL A 186 -10.72 16.36 16.25
N GLU A 187 -11.10 15.54 17.22
CA GLU A 187 -11.74 14.25 16.97
C GLU A 187 -13.26 14.36 17.08
N LEU A 188 -13.96 14.01 16.00
CA LEU A 188 -15.41 13.84 15.99
C LEU A 188 -15.74 12.37 15.76
N ARG A 189 -16.53 11.78 16.65
CA ARG A 189 -17.06 10.42 16.51
C ARG A 189 -18.57 10.47 16.48
N VAL A 190 -19.15 10.00 15.37
CA VAL A 190 -20.61 9.95 15.20
C VAL A 190 -21.05 8.49 15.20
N PRO A 191 -21.92 8.09 16.14
CA PRO A 191 -22.55 6.78 16.15
C PRO A 191 -23.32 6.47 14.85
N LEU A 192 -23.36 5.19 14.46
CA LEU A 192 -24.03 4.73 13.24
C LEU A 192 -25.55 4.93 13.24
N ASP A 193 -26.18 4.97 14.41
CA ASP A 193 -27.61 5.21 14.58
C ASP A 193 -28.01 6.69 14.40
N GLU A 194 -27.06 7.61 14.48
CA GLU A 194 -27.25 9.02 14.08
C GLU A 194 -27.12 9.24 12.57
N LEU A 195 -26.61 8.25 11.83
CA LEU A 195 -26.52 8.30 10.38
C LEU A 195 -27.85 7.88 9.74
N GLN A 196 -28.19 8.54 8.65
CA GLN A 196 -29.34 8.18 7.82
C GLN A 196 -29.05 6.83 7.14
N ARG A 197 -29.95 5.86 7.29
CA ARG A 197 -29.79 4.51 6.69
C ARG A 197 -30.25 4.43 5.25
N ASP A 198 -31.39 5.07 4.98
CA ASP A 198 -32.08 5.01 3.67
C ASP A 198 -31.85 6.27 2.82
N ALA A 199 -30.93 7.14 3.25
CA ALA A 199 -30.55 8.36 2.55
C ALA A 199 -29.04 8.61 2.66
N GLY A 200 -28.50 9.39 1.72
CA GLY A 200 -27.09 9.76 1.73
C GLY A 200 -26.76 10.71 2.88
N ASN A 201 -25.69 10.40 3.63
CA ASN A 201 -25.18 11.31 4.66
C ASN A 201 -24.21 12.31 4.04
N ARG A 202 -24.39 13.61 4.34
CA ARG A 202 -23.54 14.68 3.81
C ARG A 202 -22.68 15.27 4.92
N LEU A 203 -21.37 14.98 4.86
CA LEU A 203 -20.35 15.67 5.65
C LEU A 203 -19.91 16.93 4.90
N GLN A 204 -20.01 18.08 5.55
CA GLN A 204 -19.50 19.35 5.04
C GLN A 204 -18.38 19.83 5.96
N VAL A 205 -17.26 20.20 5.36
CA VAL A 205 -16.10 20.77 6.05
C VAL A 205 -15.94 22.20 5.55
N GLY A 206 -16.07 23.15 6.45
CA GLY A 206 -15.86 24.57 6.19
C GLY A 206 -14.53 25.01 6.74
N ARG A 207 -13.83 25.82 5.95
CA ARG A 207 -12.63 26.54 6.35
C ARG A 207 -12.86 28.00 6.00
N GLY A 208 -12.73 28.87 7.00
CA GLY A 208 -12.80 30.32 6.84
C GLY A 208 -11.55 30.88 6.15
N ASP A 209 -11.55 32.21 6.00
CA ASP A 209 -10.41 32.96 5.47
C ASP A 209 -9.21 32.92 6.44
N GLY A 210 -8.00 33.09 5.88
CA GLY A 210 -6.76 33.09 6.66
C GLY A 210 -5.62 32.28 6.06
N SER A 211 -4.49 32.18 6.76
CA SER A 211 -3.27 31.46 6.35
C SER A 211 -3.30 29.98 6.77
N GLY A 212 -2.48 29.13 6.15
CA GLY A 212 -2.36 27.70 6.50
C GLY A 212 -3.43 26.80 5.88
N ARG A 213 -3.32 25.48 6.10
CA ARG A 213 -4.16 24.46 5.46
C ARG A 213 -4.92 23.65 6.52
N LEU A 214 -6.19 23.38 6.24
CA LEU A 214 -7.01 22.47 7.05
C LEU A 214 -6.85 21.05 6.51
N TYR A 215 -6.24 20.18 7.32
CA TYR A 215 -6.18 18.75 7.05
C TYR A 215 -7.29 18.04 7.83
N TYR A 216 -7.96 17.09 7.17
CA TYR A 216 -8.95 16.25 7.83
C TYR A 216 -8.94 14.85 7.23
N THR A 217 -9.38 13.89 8.03
CA THR A 217 -9.69 12.53 7.59
C THR A 217 -11.09 12.16 8.06
N ALA A 218 -11.81 11.43 7.22
CA ALA A 218 -13.13 10.91 7.56
C ALA A 218 -13.15 9.41 7.27
N HIS A 219 -13.52 8.62 8.27
CA HIS A 219 -13.61 7.17 8.18
C HIS A 219 -15.01 6.71 8.58
N LEU A 220 -15.61 5.83 7.77
CA LEU A 220 -16.86 5.14 8.11
C LEU A 220 -16.56 3.66 8.30
N ARG A 221 -16.87 3.13 9.48
CA ARG A 221 -16.82 1.70 9.76
C ARG A 221 -18.24 1.19 9.95
N ALA A 222 -18.67 0.28 9.09
CA ALA A 222 -19.97 -0.38 9.17
C ALA A 222 -19.82 -1.90 9.03
N PHE A 223 -20.73 -2.63 9.69
CA PHE A 223 -20.80 -4.09 9.61
C PHE A 223 -22.05 -4.46 8.84
N LEU A 224 -21.88 -5.25 7.79
CA LEU A 224 -22.97 -5.79 6.97
C LEU A 224 -23.24 -7.25 7.39
N PRO A 225 -24.46 -7.77 7.19
CA PRO A 225 -24.71 -9.20 7.26
C PRO A 225 -23.74 -9.97 6.36
N VAL A 226 -23.20 -11.09 6.85
CA VAL A 226 -22.10 -11.83 6.20
C VAL A 226 -22.50 -12.29 4.80
N GLU A 227 -23.75 -12.71 4.64
CA GLU A 227 -24.36 -13.18 3.41
C GLU A 227 -24.36 -12.11 2.29
N ASP A 228 -24.42 -10.83 2.69
CA ASP A 228 -24.43 -9.67 1.80
C ASP A 228 -23.02 -9.13 1.52
N VAL A 229 -22.00 -9.58 2.25
CA VAL A 229 -20.64 -9.11 2.03
C VAL A 229 -20.05 -9.75 0.78
N LYS A 230 -19.86 -8.91 -0.24
CA LYS A 230 -19.10 -9.26 -1.45
C LYS A 230 -17.63 -8.90 -1.32
N ALA A 231 -16.81 -9.65 -2.05
CA ALA A 231 -15.42 -9.33 -2.25
C ALA A 231 -15.26 -7.88 -2.74
N LEU A 232 -14.25 -7.19 -2.22
CA LEU A 232 -13.95 -5.81 -2.58
C LEU A 232 -12.44 -5.66 -2.71
N ASP A 233 -12.03 -5.06 -3.82
CA ASP A 233 -10.66 -4.67 -4.12
C ASP A 233 -10.53 -3.15 -3.96
N ARG A 234 -9.65 -2.74 -3.05
CA ARG A 234 -9.17 -1.37 -2.88
C ARG A 234 -7.64 -1.35 -2.78
N GLY A 235 -6.95 -2.07 -3.66
CA GLY A 235 -5.49 -2.15 -3.70
C GLY A 235 -4.91 -3.44 -3.13
N VAL A 236 -5.75 -4.32 -2.60
CA VAL A 236 -5.41 -5.70 -2.29
C VAL A 236 -6.59 -6.58 -2.71
N ILE A 237 -6.31 -7.70 -3.37
CA ILE A 237 -7.33 -8.69 -3.72
C ILE A 237 -7.17 -9.88 -2.78
N VAL A 238 -8.25 -10.28 -2.11
CA VAL A 238 -8.26 -11.45 -1.22
C VAL A 238 -9.41 -12.35 -1.57
N SER A 239 -9.15 -13.64 -1.74
CA SER A 239 -10.18 -14.67 -1.79
C SER A 239 -9.88 -15.76 -0.77
N ARG A 240 -10.95 -16.37 -0.26
CA ARG A 240 -10.87 -17.48 0.68
C ARG A 240 -11.68 -18.65 0.15
N ARG A 241 -11.12 -19.85 0.25
CA ARG A 241 -11.84 -21.09 0.01
C ARG A 241 -11.48 -22.14 1.06
N TYR A 242 -12.40 -23.06 1.28
CA TYR A 242 -12.22 -24.22 2.15
C TYR A 242 -12.11 -25.45 1.25
N VAL A 243 -11.09 -26.27 1.42
CA VAL A 243 -10.92 -27.52 0.68
C VAL A 243 -10.62 -28.67 1.65
N ALA A 244 -10.85 -29.91 1.23
CA ALA A 244 -10.48 -31.06 2.05
C ALA A 244 -8.97 -31.04 2.33
N ALA A 245 -8.57 -31.31 3.58
CA ALA A 245 -7.16 -31.25 3.97
C ALA A 245 -6.29 -32.23 3.16
N ASP A 246 -6.84 -33.40 2.81
CA ASP A 246 -6.17 -34.47 2.05
C ASP A 246 -6.16 -34.27 0.52
N CYS A 247 -6.86 -33.25 0.00
CA CYS A 247 -6.94 -33.02 -1.45
C CYS A 247 -5.62 -32.49 -2.02
N GLN A 248 -5.01 -33.20 -2.97
CA GLN A 248 -3.72 -32.81 -3.56
C GLN A 248 -3.84 -32.19 -4.97
N ASP A 249 -5.05 -31.94 -5.46
CA ASP A 249 -5.32 -31.42 -6.81
C ASP A 249 -5.14 -29.90 -6.97
N GLY A 250 -4.63 -29.23 -5.93
CA GLY A 250 -4.30 -27.81 -5.93
C GLY A 250 -5.49 -26.92 -6.29
N PRO A 251 -5.40 -26.04 -7.31
CA PRO A 251 -6.51 -25.19 -7.74
C PRO A 251 -7.81 -25.95 -8.08
N ARG A 252 -7.72 -27.24 -8.44
CA ARG A 252 -8.88 -28.06 -8.82
C ARG A 252 -9.58 -28.74 -7.65
N CYS A 253 -9.07 -28.61 -6.42
CA CYS A 253 -9.76 -29.10 -5.24
C CYS A 253 -11.16 -28.45 -5.12
N PRO A 254 -12.24 -29.23 -4.91
CA PRO A 254 -13.58 -28.70 -4.78
C PRO A 254 -13.71 -27.86 -3.52
N GLU A 255 -14.38 -26.71 -3.63
CA GLU A 255 -14.70 -25.87 -2.48
C GLU A 255 -15.76 -26.56 -1.60
N LEU A 256 -15.50 -26.60 -0.30
CA LEU A 256 -16.39 -27.16 0.70
C LEU A 256 -17.19 -26.05 1.39
N ARG A 257 -18.50 -26.28 1.54
CA ARG A 257 -19.40 -25.46 2.37
C ARG A 257 -20.21 -26.28 3.37
N GLU A 258 -20.21 -27.60 3.19
CA GLU A 258 -20.80 -28.57 4.10
C GLU A 258 -19.69 -29.51 4.57
N LEU A 259 -19.57 -29.66 5.89
CA LEU A 259 -18.56 -30.45 6.58
C LEU A 259 -19.25 -31.40 7.56
N LYS A 260 -18.57 -32.47 7.96
CA LYS A 260 -18.97 -33.33 9.07
C LYS A 260 -18.13 -33.03 10.31
N LEU A 261 -18.68 -33.32 11.47
CA LEU A 261 -17.96 -33.24 12.73
C LEU A 261 -16.67 -34.08 12.67
N GLY A 262 -15.54 -33.44 12.97
CA GLY A 262 -14.21 -34.06 12.92
C GLY A 262 -13.48 -33.92 11.59
N ASP A 263 -14.13 -33.44 10.52
CA ASP A 263 -13.45 -33.20 9.24
C ASP A 263 -12.32 -32.18 9.42
N GLU A 264 -11.19 -32.48 8.79
CA GLU A 264 -10.07 -31.55 8.65
C GLU A 264 -10.16 -30.87 7.28
N VAL A 265 -10.13 -29.54 7.31
CA VAL A 265 -10.18 -28.68 6.12
C VAL A 265 -8.92 -27.85 6.03
N ARG A 266 -8.43 -27.65 4.81
CA ARG A 266 -7.41 -26.66 4.52
C ARG A 266 -8.09 -25.38 4.05
N VAL A 267 -7.90 -24.32 4.82
CA VAL A 267 -8.34 -22.97 4.46
C VAL A 267 -7.25 -22.36 3.59
N GLU A 268 -7.63 -21.85 2.42
CA GLU A 268 -6.72 -21.25 1.46
C GLU A 268 -7.10 -19.79 1.22
N LEU A 269 -6.16 -18.89 1.52
CA LEU A 269 -6.25 -17.45 1.27
C LEU A 269 -5.36 -17.11 0.07
N SER A 270 -5.96 -16.68 -1.03
CA SER A 270 -5.23 -16.13 -2.17
C SER A 270 -5.19 -14.61 -2.02
N ILE A 271 -3.98 -14.04 -2.02
CA ILE A 271 -3.72 -12.61 -1.83
C ILE A 271 -2.96 -12.12 -3.06
N THR A 272 -3.51 -11.14 -3.77
CA THR A 272 -2.83 -10.47 -4.89
C THR A 272 -2.58 -9.01 -4.52
N ALA A 273 -1.32 -8.60 -4.61
CA ALA A 273 -0.83 -7.26 -4.38
C ALA A 273 -0.47 -6.64 -5.75
N PRO A 274 -1.28 -5.71 -6.30
CA PRO A 274 -0.99 -5.06 -7.57
C PRO A 274 0.28 -4.17 -7.53
N ASN A 275 0.58 -3.59 -6.37
CA ASN A 275 1.77 -2.79 -6.08
C ASN A 275 2.47 -3.35 -4.84
N ASP A 276 3.68 -2.86 -4.55
CA ASP A 276 4.36 -3.18 -3.30
C ASP A 276 3.54 -2.66 -2.11
N LEU A 277 3.33 -3.53 -1.11
CA LEU A 277 2.55 -3.23 0.10
C LEU A 277 3.46 -3.17 1.33
N TYR A 278 3.13 -2.26 2.24
CA TYR A 278 3.88 -2.05 3.49
C TYR A 278 2.97 -2.29 4.70
N TYR A 279 3.48 -3.05 5.66
CA TYR A 279 2.75 -3.38 6.90
C TYR A 279 1.36 -3.96 6.66
N LEU A 280 1.29 -4.86 5.68
CA LEU A 280 0.08 -5.60 5.37
C LEU A 280 -0.30 -6.47 6.55
N ARG A 281 -1.55 -6.33 7.01
CA ARG A 281 -2.19 -7.23 7.95
C ARG A 281 -3.30 -7.98 7.23
N VAL A 282 -3.25 -9.31 7.26
CA VAL A 282 -4.34 -10.17 6.78
C VAL A 282 -4.99 -10.82 7.99
N GLU A 283 -6.30 -10.70 8.11
CA GLU A 283 -7.10 -11.33 9.16
C GLU A 283 -8.13 -12.25 8.52
N ASP A 284 -8.17 -13.50 8.95
CA ASP A 284 -9.17 -14.48 8.54
C ASP A 284 -9.91 -15.01 9.76
N GLY A 285 -11.15 -14.55 9.93
CA GLY A 285 -12.01 -14.96 11.04
C GLY A 285 -12.48 -16.40 10.90
N LEU A 286 -12.28 -17.19 11.94
CA LEU A 286 -12.71 -18.59 11.98
C LEU A 286 -14.24 -18.63 12.17
N PRO A 287 -14.98 -19.40 11.36
CA PRO A 287 -16.36 -19.75 11.67
C PRO A 287 -16.39 -20.44 13.04
N ALA A 288 -17.35 -20.11 13.92
CA ALA A 288 -17.34 -20.57 15.31
C ALA A 288 -17.37 -22.10 15.51
N GLY A 289 -17.71 -22.88 14.48
CA GLY A 289 -17.63 -24.35 14.51
C GLY A 289 -16.32 -24.94 13.97
N LEU A 290 -15.37 -24.09 13.58
CA LEU A 290 -14.04 -24.47 13.14
C LEU A 290 -12.99 -23.98 14.13
N GLU A 291 -12.00 -24.83 14.41
CA GLU A 291 -10.81 -24.47 15.20
C GLU A 291 -9.56 -24.64 14.33
N ALA A 292 -8.68 -23.63 14.32
CA ALA A 292 -7.41 -23.74 13.63
C ALA A 292 -6.50 -24.76 14.35
N VAL A 293 -5.86 -25.63 13.58
CA VAL A 293 -4.97 -26.65 14.10
C VAL A 293 -3.56 -26.07 14.17
N ASP A 294 -3.02 -25.90 15.38
CA ASP A 294 -1.63 -25.49 15.57
C ASP A 294 -0.68 -26.68 15.41
N PRO A 295 0.20 -26.68 14.38
CA PRO A 295 1.17 -27.74 14.16
C PRO A 295 2.30 -27.79 15.20
N ASN A 296 2.46 -26.75 16.03
CA ASN A 296 3.52 -26.68 17.05
C ASN A 296 3.14 -27.39 18.36
N LEU A 297 1.90 -27.88 18.49
CA LEU A 297 1.45 -28.65 19.65
C LEU A 297 1.89 -30.12 19.54
N ALA A 298 2.44 -30.66 20.63
CA ALA A 298 2.99 -32.02 20.70
C ALA A 298 1.97 -33.17 20.46
N THR A 299 0.69 -32.86 20.33
CA THR A 299 -0.43 -33.82 20.18
C THR A 299 -1.14 -33.74 18.83
N THR A 300 -0.59 -33.01 17.86
CA THR A 300 -1.23 -32.78 16.55
C THR A 300 -1.03 -33.96 15.59
N SER A 301 -2.08 -34.34 14.83
CA SER A 301 -2.08 -35.42 13.84
C SER A 301 -1.11 -35.13 12.68
N VAL A 302 -0.53 -36.19 12.09
CA VAL A 302 0.46 -36.13 10.98
C VAL A 302 -0.11 -35.52 9.68
N LEU A 303 -1.42 -35.27 9.61
CA LEU A 303 -2.12 -34.63 8.49
C LEU A 303 -2.21 -33.10 8.61
N ALA A 304 -1.92 -32.53 9.79
CA ALA A 304 -1.91 -31.10 9.98
C ALA A 304 -0.63 -30.50 9.36
N GLU A 305 -0.73 -30.02 8.13
CA GLU A 305 0.35 -29.27 7.51
C GLU A 305 0.54 -27.93 8.21
N ALA A 306 1.79 -27.60 8.52
CA ALA A 306 2.15 -26.27 8.99
C ALA A 306 1.81 -25.22 7.92
N PRO A 307 1.58 -23.95 8.29
CA PRO A 307 1.17 -22.92 7.34
C PRO A 307 2.11 -22.88 6.13
N ALA A 308 1.58 -23.24 4.98
CA ALA A 308 2.35 -23.39 3.75
C ALA A 308 2.23 -22.13 2.89
N VAL A 309 3.33 -21.81 2.21
CA VAL A 309 3.51 -20.59 1.42
C VAL A 309 3.90 -20.97 0.00
N GLU A 310 3.14 -20.49 -0.98
CA GLU A 310 3.52 -20.57 -2.39
C GLU A 310 3.31 -19.20 -3.06
N MET A 311 4.35 -18.66 -3.69
CA MET A 311 4.16 -17.62 -4.70
C MET A 311 3.66 -18.31 -5.97
N VAL A 312 2.53 -17.86 -6.49
CA VAL A 312 2.01 -18.38 -7.76
C VAL A 312 2.70 -17.62 -8.89
N PRO A 313 3.53 -18.27 -9.73
CA PRO A 313 4.15 -17.57 -10.85
C PRO A 313 3.08 -17.03 -11.80
N GLU A 314 3.16 -15.75 -12.16
CA GLU A 314 2.31 -15.17 -13.21
C GLU A 314 2.50 -15.94 -14.52
N LEU A 315 1.40 -16.47 -15.08
CA LEU A 315 1.37 -17.01 -16.43
C LEU A 315 1.48 -15.85 -17.43
N GLY A 316 2.71 -15.47 -17.78
CA GLY A 316 2.98 -14.52 -18.84
C GLY A 316 2.51 -15.00 -20.23
N PRO A 317 2.33 -14.12 -21.23
CA PRO A 317 1.71 -14.44 -22.53
C PRO A 317 2.54 -15.35 -23.44
N ARG A 318 3.76 -15.72 -23.01
CA ARG A 318 4.60 -16.69 -23.73
C ARG A 318 4.41 -18.05 -23.07
N GLY A 319 3.45 -18.79 -23.60
CA GLY A 319 3.28 -20.20 -23.27
C GLY A 319 4.58 -20.99 -23.50
N GLY A 320 4.94 -21.80 -22.52
CA GLY A 320 5.98 -22.81 -22.60
C GLY A 320 7.04 -22.69 -21.50
N ALA A 321 7.09 -23.72 -20.64
CA ALA A 321 8.08 -24.01 -19.58
C ALA A 321 7.96 -23.13 -18.31
N ASN A 322 7.71 -23.62 -17.09
CA ASN A 322 7.87 -24.94 -16.50
C ASN A 322 6.84 -25.16 -15.38
N VAL A 323 5.88 -26.06 -15.58
CA VAL A 323 4.99 -26.56 -14.51
C VAL A 323 5.70 -27.67 -13.69
N ASP A 324 6.88 -28.12 -14.12
CA ASP A 324 7.58 -29.27 -13.54
C ASP A 324 8.75 -28.93 -12.59
N VAL A 325 9.06 -27.64 -12.37
CA VAL A 325 10.15 -27.24 -11.46
C VAL A 325 9.71 -27.26 -9.99
N ALA A 326 8.41 -27.14 -9.70
CA ALA A 326 7.88 -27.26 -8.34
C ALA A 326 7.85 -28.71 -7.82
N ARG A 327 7.83 -29.72 -8.71
CA ARG A 327 7.72 -31.14 -8.35
C ARG A 327 9.05 -31.89 -8.25
N SER A 328 10.18 -31.32 -8.68
CA SER A 328 11.44 -32.06 -8.88
C SER A 328 12.65 -31.56 -8.08
N SER A 329 12.52 -30.54 -7.21
CA SER A 329 13.68 -30.05 -6.44
C SER A 329 13.90 -30.87 -5.14
N PRO A 330 15.01 -31.62 -4.98
CA PRO A 330 15.21 -32.58 -3.87
C PRO A 330 15.73 -31.97 -2.56
N TYR A 331 15.55 -30.67 -2.34
CA TYR A 331 16.23 -29.94 -1.27
C TYR A 331 15.25 -29.21 -0.34
N PRO A 332 14.92 -29.70 0.87
CA PRO A 332 13.90 -29.10 1.74
C PRO A 332 14.25 -27.70 2.31
N TRP A 333 15.48 -27.22 2.11
CA TRP A 333 15.98 -26.01 2.75
C TRP A 333 15.51 -24.71 2.08
N TRP A 334 15.13 -24.68 0.79
CA TRP A 334 14.69 -23.43 0.11
C TRP A 334 13.26 -22.98 0.47
N ARG A 335 12.40 -23.88 0.98
CA ARG A 335 11.05 -23.54 1.47
C ARG A 335 11.06 -22.65 2.72
N TRP A 336 12.14 -22.68 3.51
CA TRP A 336 12.29 -21.89 4.75
C TRP A 336 12.72 -20.43 4.51
N TRP A 337 13.26 -20.09 3.33
CA TRP A 337 13.81 -18.75 3.01
C TRP A 337 12.80 -17.81 2.34
N TRP A 338 11.61 -18.30 1.98
CA TRP A 338 10.58 -17.52 1.26
C TRP A 338 9.31 -17.32 2.09
N ARG A 339 9.44 -17.03 3.40
CA ARG A 339 8.33 -16.44 4.15
C ARG A 339 8.21 -14.97 3.74
N TRP A 340 7.28 -14.68 2.84
CA TRP A 340 6.93 -13.31 2.46
C TRP A 340 6.19 -12.55 3.58
N TYR A 341 5.76 -13.25 4.63
CA TYR A 341 5.19 -12.67 5.83
C TYR A 341 6.20 -12.67 6.99
N SER A 342 6.19 -11.64 7.82
CA SER A 342 7.05 -11.49 9.00
C SER A 342 6.55 -12.34 10.17
N ARG A 343 5.23 -12.48 10.33
CA ARG A 343 4.62 -13.23 11.43
C ARG A 343 3.25 -13.80 11.06
N SER A 344 2.93 -14.98 11.59
CA SER A 344 1.57 -15.54 11.59
C SER A 344 1.16 -15.89 13.03
N GLU A 345 -0.06 -15.55 13.40
CA GLU A 345 -0.64 -15.80 14.71
C GLU A 345 -1.94 -16.59 14.54
N LEU A 346 -2.01 -17.78 15.13
CA LEU A 346 -3.25 -18.53 15.28
C LEU A 346 -3.89 -18.12 16.61
N ARG A 347 -5.10 -17.57 16.55
CA ARG A 347 -5.91 -17.18 17.70
C ARG A 347 -7.20 -18.00 17.70
N ASP A 348 -7.90 -18.00 18.82
CA ASP A 348 -9.15 -18.75 18.98
C ASP A 348 -10.21 -18.33 17.96
N GLU A 349 -10.30 -17.04 17.65
CA GLU A 349 -11.33 -16.47 16.79
C GLU A 349 -10.89 -16.20 15.35
N LYS A 350 -9.57 -16.23 15.07
CA LYS A 350 -9.01 -15.87 13.76
C LYS A 350 -7.57 -16.30 13.57
N VAL A 351 -7.15 -16.36 12.31
CA VAL A 351 -5.74 -16.40 11.92
C VAL A 351 -5.32 -15.02 11.43
N VAL A 352 -4.18 -14.53 11.89
CA VAL A 352 -3.64 -13.22 11.52
C VAL A 352 -2.26 -13.35 10.91
N LEU A 353 -2.04 -12.72 9.75
CA LEU A 353 -0.75 -12.60 9.11
C LEU A 353 -0.29 -11.15 9.09
N PHE A 354 1.02 -10.98 9.26
CA PHE A 354 1.70 -9.70 9.13
C PHE A 354 2.81 -9.83 8.10
N ALA A 355 2.88 -8.88 7.17
CA ALA A 355 4.01 -8.70 6.27
C ALA A 355 4.47 -7.24 6.35
N ASP A 356 5.68 -7.02 6.85
CA ASP A 356 6.25 -5.66 6.97
C ASP A 356 6.47 -5.03 5.59
N PHE A 357 6.78 -5.88 4.61
CA PHE A 357 6.89 -5.55 3.20
C PHE A 357 6.44 -6.77 2.38
N LEU A 358 5.51 -6.56 1.46
CA LEU A 358 5.05 -7.57 0.51
C LEU A 358 5.23 -7.00 -0.91
N PRO A 359 6.17 -7.53 -1.72
CA PRO A 359 6.28 -7.13 -3.11
C PRO A 359 4.96 -7.29 -3.87
N ARG A 360 4.82 -6.59 -4.99
CA ARG A 360 3.74 -6.88 -5.93
C ARG A 360 3.81 -8.34 -6.39
N GLY A 361 2.67 -9.00 -6.48
CA GLY A 361 2.59 -10.41 -6.86
C GLY A 361 1.35 -11.12 -6.34
N SER A 362 1.31 -12.44 -6.54
CA SER A 362 0.24 -13.32 -6.06
C SER A 362 0.78 -14.37 -5.09
N TYR A 363 0.09 -14.48 -3.97
CA TYR A 363 0.50 -15.25 -2.80
C TYR A 363 -0.62 -16.18 -2.36
N LEU A 364 -0.27 -17.42 -2.05
CA LEU A 364 -1.16 -18.37 -1.41
C LEU A 364 -0.69 -18.59 0.04
N TYR A 365 -1.59 -18.37 0.98
CA TYR A 365 -1.44 -18.79 2.36
C TYR A 365 -2.47 -19.84 2.71
N SER A 366 -2.05 -20.92 3.35
CA SER A 366 -2.97 -21.94 3.83
C SER A 366 -2.71 -22.34 5.27
N TYR A 367 -3.77 -22.77 5.94
CA TYR A 367 -3.71 -23.38 7.27
C TYR A 367 -4.79 -24.45 7.42
N THR A 368 -4.59 -25.38 8.36
CA THR A 368 -5.56 -26.45 8.63
C THR A 368 -6.51 -26.02 9.74
N ALA A 369 -7.79 -26.32 9.59
CA ALA A 369 -8.81 -26.17 10.61
C ALA A 369 -9.62 -27.46 10.74
N ARG A 370 -10.17 -27.72 11.93
CA ARG A 370 -11.00 -28.89 12.22
C ARG A 370 -12.42 -28.45 12.55
N ALA A 371 -13.41 -29.19 12.03
CA ALA A 371 -14.80 -29.03 12.42
C ALA A 371 -15.07 -29.62 13.81
N THR A 372 -15.46 -28.79 14.78
CA THR A 372 -15.62 -29.19 16.19
C THR A 372 -17.05 -29.13 16.71
N LEU A 373 -17.93 -28.34 16.08
CA LEU A 373 -19.30 -28.17 16.56
C LEU A 373 -20.33 -28.19 15.42
N PRO A 374 -21.30 -29.13 15.40
CA PRO A 374 -22.37 -29.14 14.39
C PRO A 374 -23.24 -27.88 14.46
N GLY A 375 -23.55 -27.29 13.31
CA GLY A 375 -24.31 -26.03 13.22
C GLY A 375 -24.15 -25.34 11.86
N GLU A 376 -24.78 -24.18 11.73
CA GLU A 376 -24.61 -23.30 10.58
C GLU A 376 -23.90 -22.02 11.03
N TYR A 377 -22.71 -21.76 10.48
CA TYR A 377 -21.83 -20.69 10.91
C TYR A 377 -21.57 -19.70 9.79
N ARG A 378 -21.61 -18.42 10.16
CA ARG A 378 -21.25 -17.32 9.28
C ARG A 378 -19.73 -17.14 9.32
N ALA A 379 -19.09 -17.41 8.20
CA ALA A 379 -17.68 -17.15 7.99
C ALA A 379 -17.53 -15.68 7.56
N ILE A 380 -17.15 -14.81 8.50
CA ILE A 380 -16.86 -13.41 8.18
C ILE A 380 -15.76 -13.35 7.10
N PRO A 381 -15.76 -12.35 6.20
CA PRO A 381 -14.74 -12.23 5.17
C PRO A 381 -13.31 -12.22 5.73
N ALA A 382 -12.38 -12.81 4.99
CA ALA A 382 -10.97 -12.53 5.18
C ALA A 382 -10.69 -11.10 4.71
N THR A 383 -9.91 -10.34 5.47
CA THR A 383 -9.56 -8.94 5.15
C THR A 383 -8.05 -8.78 5.10
N ALA A 384 -7.54 -8.08 4.09
CA ALA A 384 -6.15 -7.63 4.03
C ALA A 384 -6.12 -6.11 4.00
N VAL A 385 -5.27 -5.47 4.80
CA VAL A 385 -5.23 -4.01 4.92
C VAL A 385 -3.81 -3.54 5.24
N GLU A 386 -3.38 -2.45 4.61
CA GLU A 386 -2.18 -1.75 5.07
C GLU A 386 -2.49 -1.02 6.38
N SER A 387 -1.67 -1.25 7.40
CA SER A 387 -1.96 -0.75 8.74
C SER A 387 -2.00 0.79 8.83
N TYR A 388 -1.29 1.48 7.94
CA TYR A 388 -1.17 2.94 7.95
C TYR A 388 -1.85 3.64 6.76
N PHE A 389 -2.31 2.88 5.76
CA PHE A 389 -3.20 3.33 4.70
C PHE A 389 -4.43 2.42 4.67
N PRO A 390 -5.36 2.55 5.64
CA PRO A 390 -6.49 1.64 5.76
C PRO A 390 -7.46 1.68 4.56
N GLU A 391 -7.35 2.68 3.69
CA GLU A 391 -8.02 2.73 2.39
C GLU A 391 -7.41 1.77 1.34
N VAL A 392 -6.17 1.32 1.54
CA VAL A 392 -5.51 0.26 0.77
C VAL A 392 -5.86 -1.07 1.44
N TYR A 393 -6.91 -1.72 0.94
CA TYR A 393 -7.40 -2.95 1.53
C TYR A 393 -8.11 -3.85 0.52
N GLY A 394 -8.37 -5.07 0.94
CA GLY A 394 -9.17 -6.06 0.25
C GLY A 394 -10.00 -6.85 1.23
N ARG A 395 -11.12 -7.38 0.79
CA ARG A 395 -11.84 -8.43 1.51
C ARG A 395 -12.36 -9.50 0.58
N SER A 396 -12.46 -10.72 1.07
CA SER A 396 -13.16 -11.82 0.40
C SER A 396 -14.68 -11.65 0.47
N ASP A 397 -15.41 -12.56 -0.16
CA ASP A 397 -16.83 -12.75 0.15
C ASP A 397 -17.02 -13.27 1.58
N GLY A 398 -18.18 -12.97 2.16
CA GLY A 398 -18.70 -13.73 3.28
C GLY A 398 -19.19 -15.11 2.83
N ALA A 399 -19.13 -16.09 3.73
CA ALA A 399 -19.61 -17.43 3.45
C ALA A 399 -20.43 -18.01 4.61
N VAL A 400 -21.20 -19.05 4.31
CA VAL A 400 -21.90 -19.85 5.31
C VAL A 400 -21.32 -21.26 5.24
N ILE A 401 -20.88 -21.77 6.39
CA ILE A 401 -20.33 -23.11 6.56
C ILE A 401 -21.30 -23.91 7.43
N ARG A 402 -21.73 -25.05 6.91
CA ARG A 402 -22.62 -25.98 7.62
C ARG A 402 -21.81 -27.18 8.09
N ILE A 403 -21.94 -27.52 9.37
CA ILE A 403 -21.30 -28.68 9.98
C ILE A 403 -22.40 -29.64 10.42
N THR A 404 -22.45 -30.82 9.82
CA THR A 404 -23.39 -31.89 10.18
C THR A 404 -22.77 -32.82 11.23
N ARG A 405 -23.62 -33.63 11.87
CA ARG A 405 -23.16 -34.69 12.77
C ARG A 405 -22.43 -35.80 12.03
#